data_AF-A0A6L3APK0-F1
#
_entry.id   AF-A0A6L3APK0-F1
#
_cell.length_a   1.000
_cell.length_b   1.000
_cell.length_c   1.000
_cell.angle_alpha   90.00
_cell.angle_beta   90.00
_cell.angle_gamma   90.00
#
_symmetry.space_group_name_H-M   'P 1'
#
loop_
_entity.id
_entity.type
_entity.pdbx_description
1 polymer ?
#
loop_
_entity_poly.entity_id
_entity_poly.type
_entity_poly.pdbx_seq_one_letter_code
_entity_poly.pdbx_strand_id
1 'polypeptide(L)'
;MARRKGYTKATKTQLAQIKSMQDQGISENKIAKYIGLDNRTIGDYLANPTLFADAEVQAMIDVIKRTETNDLYLLGVKARKRLHELLDEGNTKVIETVALMDRSFQQRRLLEGASTHNVSIFSRVVQESMAKLVQKVDVKVCDTTEQ
;
A
#
# COMPACT_ATOMS: atom_id res chain seq x y z
N MET A 1 -16.63 37.24 -22.46
CA MET A 1 -16.04 36.26 -21.52
C MET A 1 -17.06 35.16 -21.27
N ALA A 2 -16.84 33.96 -21.81
CA ALA A 2 -17.80 32.87 -21.68
C ALA A 2 -17.73 32.26 -20.28
N ARG A 3 -18.79 32.44 -19.47
CA ARG A 3 -19.03 31.65 -18.25
C ARG A 3 -19.04 30.17 -18.63
N ARG A 4 -18.02 29.40 -18.23
CA ARG A 4 -17.97 27.96 -18.49
C ARG A 4 -18.79 27.20 -17.44
N LYS A 5 -19.52 26.21 -17.94
CA LYS A 5 -20.43 25.25 -17.28
C LYS A 5 -19.99 24.90 -15.86
N GLY A 6 -20.97 24.88 -14.94
CA GLY A 6 -20.79 24.59 -13.53
C GLY A 6 -19.99 23.31 -13.29
N TYR A 7 -19.04 23.43 -12.37
CA TYR A 7 -18.29 22.33 -11.78
C TYR A 7 -19.26 21.26 -11.28
N THR A 8 -19.28 20.09 -11.92
CA THR A 8 -19.94 18.91 -11.34
C THR A 8 -19.12 18.49 -10.13
N LYS A 9 -19.62 18.80 -8.94
CA LYS A 9 -19.03 18.39 -7.67
C LYS A 9 -18.95 16.87 -7.64
N ALA A 10 -17.74 16.33 -7.57
CA ALA A 10 -17.52 14.89 -7.44
C ALA A 10 -18.19 14.37 -6.18
N THR A 11 -18.72 13.15 -6.26
CA THR A 11 -19.27 12.46 -5.08
C THR A 11 -18.14 12.06 -4.12
N LYS A 12 -18.47 11.84 -2.84
CA LYS A 12 -17.50 11.34 -1.84
C LYS A 12 -16.81 10.05 -2.30
N THR A 13 -17.57 9.17 -2.97
CA THR A 13 -17.05 7.92 -3.55
C THR A 13 -16.04 8.18 -4.67
N GLN A 14 -16.31 9.14 -5.56
CA GLN A 14 -15.37 9.52 -6.62
C GLN A 14 -14.10 10.16 -6.04
N LEU A 15 -14.22 11.02 -5.03
CA LEU A 15 -13.06 11.59 -4.34
C LEU A 15 -12.18 10.51 -3.70
N ALA A 16 -12.79 9.53 -3.03
CA ALA A 16 -12.06 8.40 -2.46
C ALA A 16 -11.35 7.57 -3.54
N GLN A 17 -11.99 7.31 -4.68
CA GLN A 17 -11.39 6.60 -5.81
C GLN A 17 -10.21 7.38 -6.42
N ILE A 18 -10.38 8.69 -6.68
CA ILE A 18 -9.34 9.57 -7.20
C ILE A 18 -8.10 9.49 -6.30
N LYS A 19 -8.29 9.66 -4.99
CA LYS A 19 -7.19 9.69 -4.03
C LYS A 19 -6.52 8.33 -3.88
N SER A 20 -7.30 7.25 -3.83
CA SER A 20 -6.77 5.89 -3.78
C SER A 20 -5.89 5.57 -5.01
N MET A 21 -6.38 5.90 -6.21
CA MET A 21 -5.63 5.68 -7.45
C MET A 21 -4.34 6.51 -7.53
N GLN A 22 -4.38 7.76 -7.08
CA GLN A 22 -3.19 8.60 -7.01
C GLN A 22 -2.14 8.00 -6.05
N ASP A 23 -2.56 7.56 -4.86
CA ASP A 23 -1.67 6.97 -3.86
C ASP A 23 -1.07 5.63 -4.33
N GLN A 24 -1.72 4.95 -5.26
CA GLN A 24 -1.20 3.76 -5.96
C GLN A 24 -0.29 4.08 -7.16
N GLY A 25 -0.02 5.37 -7.42
CA GLY A 25 0.90 5.82 -8.47
C GLY A 25 0.26 5.93 -9.87
N ILE A 26 -1.07 5.92 -9.98
CA ILE A 26 -1.75 6.10 -11.26
C ILE A 26 -1.70 7.58 -11.66
N SER A 27 -1.26 7.86 -12.88
CA SER A 27 -1.20 9.23 -13.42
C SER A 27 -2.59 9.86 -13.56
N GLU A 28 -2.70 11.18 -13.35
CA GLU A 28 -3.95 11.95 -13.46
C GLU A 28 -4.72 11.71 -14.77
N ASN A 29 -4.02 11.68 -15.90
CA ASN A 29 -4.60 11.38 -17.22
C ASN A 29 -5.32 10.02 -17.27
N LYS A 30 -4.81 9.01 -16.57
CA LYS A 30 -5.43 7.68 -16.49
C LYS A 30 -6.62 7.69 -15.54
N ILE A 31 -6.51 8.40 -14.41
CA ILE A 31 -7.61 8.58 -13.44
C ILE A 31 -8.79 9.29 -14.13
N ALA A 32 -8.52 10.36 -14.87
CA ALA A 32 -9.50 11.11 -15.63
C ALA A 32 -10.28 10.22 -16.60
N LYS A 33 -9.56 9.37 -17.36
CA LYS A 33 -10.18 8.38 -18.27
C LYS A 33 -11.04 7.35 -17.54
N TYR A 34 -10.58 6.88 -16.38
CA TYR A 34 -11.28 5.84 -15.61
C TYR A 34 -12.58 6.37 -14.98
N ILE A 35 -12.55 7.60 -14.46
CA ILE A 35 -13.67 8.21 -13.74
C ILE A 35 -14.61 8.98 -14.69
N GLY A 36 -14.16 9.28 -15.90
CA GLY A 36 -14.93 10.04 -16.89
C GLY A 36 -14.97 11.54 -16.59
N LEU A 37 -13.91 12.07 -15.97
CA LEU A 37 -13.76 13.51 -15.67
C LEU A 37 -12.64 14.12 -16.50
N ASP A 38 -12.67 15.44 -16.65
CA ASP A 38 -11.58 16.17 -17.31
C ASP A 38 -10.30 16.13 -16.44
N ASN A 39 -9.15 16.01 -17.08
CA ASN A 39 -7.86 15.89 -16.40
C ASN A 39 -7.58 17.11 -15.51
N ARG A 40 -7.94 18.30 -15.99
CA ARG A 40 -7.82 19.54 -15.21
C ARG A 40 -8.60 19.47 -13.90
N THR A 41 -9.82 18.95 -13.94
CA THR A 41 -10.68 18.80 -12.76
C THR A 41 -10.07 17.82 -11.76
N ILE A 42 -9.44 16.75 -12.23
CA ILE A 42 -8.70 15.82 -11.36
C ILE A 42 -7.51 16.53 -10.69
N GLY A 43 -6.74 17.30 -11.45
CA GLY A 43 -5.66 18.13 -10.90
C GLY A 43 -6.15 19.11 -9.83
N ASP A 44 -7.26 19.80 -10.10
CA ASP A 44 -7.88 20.74 -9.16
C ASP A 44 -8.35 20.03 -7.87
N TYR A 45 -8.90 18.81 -7.98
CA TYR A 45 -9.27 17.99 -6.82
C TYR A 45 -8.04 17.56 -6.00
N LEU A 46 -7.02 17.02 -6.66
CA LEU A 46 -5.81 16.51 -6.02
C LEU A 46 -4.98 17.62 -5.38
N ALA A 47 -5.00 18.82 -5.95
CA ALA A 47 -4.33 20.00 -5.41
C ALA A 47 -4.99 20.56 -4.15
N ASN A 48 -6.22 20.15 -3.81
CA ASN A 48 -6.95 20.63 -2.65
C ASN A 48 -7.03 19.56 -1.55
N PRO A 49 -6.15 19.59 -0.52
CA PRO A 49 -6.10 18.58 0.53
C PRO A 49 -7.36 18.51 1.39
N THR A 50 -8.09 19.62 1.50
CA THR A 50 -9.28 19.72 2.36
C THR A 50 -10.42 18.81 1.91
N LEU A 51 -10.46 18.46 0.62
CA LEU A 51 -11.49 17.58 0.07
C LEU A 51 -11.34 16.12 0.51
N PHE A 52 -10.13 15.73 0.90
CA PHE A 52 -9.83 14.38 1.39
C PHE A 52 -9.74 14.32 2.91
N ALA A 53 -9.89 15.43 3.62
CA ALA A 53 -9.79 15.46 5.10
C ALA A 53 -11.05 14.93 5.80
N ASP A 54 -12.16 14.75 5.07
CA ASP A 54 -13.40 14.17 5.61
C ASP A 54 -13.15 12.71 6.06
N ALA A 55 -13.52 12.40 7.31
CA ALA A 55 -13.35 11.09 7.92
C ALA A 55 -14.06 9.98 7.12
N GLU A 56 -15.22 10.27 6.52
CA GLU A 56 -15.93 9.30 5.68
C GLU A 56 -15.15 8.99 4.39
N VAL A 57 -14.53 10.01 3.79
CA VAL A 57 -13.73 9.84 2.56
C VAL A 57 -12.47 9.05 2.87
N GLN A 58 -11.81 9.32 4.01
CA GLN A 58 -10.66 8.54 4.46
C GLN A 58 -10.99 7.06 4.71
N ALA A 59 -12.12 6.79 5.38
CA ALA A 59 -12.57 5.41 5.58
C ALA A 59 -12.80 4.68 4.25
N MET A 60 -13.40 5.36 3.25
CA MET A 60 -13.57 4.79 1.92
C MET A 60 -12.23 4.53 1.20
N ILE A 61 -11.27 5.46 1.30
CA ILE A 61 -9.92 5.28 0.74
C ILE A 61 -9.25 4.03 1.31
N ASP A 62 -9.32 3.86 2.63
CA ASP A 62 -8.72 2.71 3.31
C ASP A 62 -9.39 1.39 2.89
N VAL A 63 -10.71 1.37 2.77
CA VAL A 63 -11.44 0.19 2.29
C VAL A 63 -11.01 -0.17 0.87
N ILE A 64 -10.96 0.81 -0.05
CA ILE A 64 -10.52 0.57 -1.43
C ILE A 64 -9.10 0.01 -1.46
N LYS A 65 -8.15 0.64 -0.75
CA LYS A 65 -6.76 0.18 -0.70
C LYS A 65 -6.63 -1.23 -0.14
N ARG A 66 -7.40 -1.56 0.91
CA ARG A 66 -7.40 -2.91 1.50
C ARG A 66 -7.93 -3.95 0.52
N THR A 67 -9.02 -3.66 -0.18
CA THR A 67 -9.60 -4.56 -1.18
C THR A 67 -8.61 -4.81 -2.31
N GLU A 68 -8.01 -3.76 -2.88
CA GLU A 68 -6.99 -3.88 -3.93
C GLU A 68 -5.78 -4.71 -3.46
N THR A 69 -5.32 -4.50 -2.22
CA THR A 69 -4.23 -5.29 -1.64
C THR A 69 -4.58 -6.77 -1.51
N ASN A 70 -5.81 -7.07 -1.08
CA ASN A 70 -6.31 -8.44 -0.97
C ASN A 70 -6.43 -9.12 -2.34
N ASP A 71 -6.91 -8.40 -3.35
CA ASP A 71 -7.00 -8.90 -4.72
C ASP A 71 -5.62 -9.18 -5.31
N LEU A 72 -4.65 -8.27 -5.10
CA LEU A 72 -3.26 -8.50 -5.48
C LEU A 72 -2.67 -9.74 -4.79
N TYR A 73 -2.95 -9.93 -3.51
CA TYR A 73 -2.53 -11.12 -2.78
C TYR A 73 -3.12 -12.40 -3.39
N LEU A 74 -4.42 -12.40 -3.69
CA LEU A 74 -5.11 -13.52 -4.32
C LEU A 74 -4.55 -13.83 -5.72
N LEU A 75 -4.33 -12.81 -6.54
CA LEU A 75 -3.68 -12.96 -7.85
C LEU A 75 -2.28 -13.56 -7.70
N GLY A 76 -1.51 -13.10 -6.72
CA GLY A 76 -0.20 -13.66 -6.40
C GLY A 76 -0.26 -15.15 -6.01
N VAL A 77 -1.25 -15.56 -5.21
CA VAL A 77 -1.46 -16.97 -4.85
C VAL A 77 -1.80 -17.80 -6.09
N LYS A 78 -2.74 -17.33 -6.92
CA LYS A 78 -3.12 -18.03 -8.16
C LYS A 78 -1.96 -18.15 -9.14
N ALA A 79 -1.18 -17.09 -9.33
CA ALA A 79 0.00 -17.10 -10.19
C ALA A 79 1.06 -18.10 -9.71
N ARG A 80 1.32 -18.16 -8.39
CA ARG A 80 2.24 -19.17 -7.83
C ARG A 80 1.73 -20.59 -8.05
N LYS A 81 0.44 -20.84 -7.80
CA LYS A 81 -0.16 -22.15 -8.06
C LYS A 81 0.05 -22.56 -9.52
N ARG A 82 -0.22 -21.66 -10.46
CA ARG A 82 -0.03 -21.92 -11.89
C ARG A 82 1.43 -22.22 -12.25
N LEU A 83 2.39 -21.53 -11.64
CA LEU A 83 3.81 -21.81 -11.84
C LEU A 83 4.20 -23.21 -11.33
N HIS A 84 3.66 -23.64 -10.19
CA HIS A 84 3.88 -25.00 -9.70
C HIS A 84 3.30 -26.06 -10.64
N GLU A 85 2.08 -25.86 -11.15
CA GLU A 85 1.47 -26.75 -12.15
C GLU A 85 2.34 -26.87 -13.41
N LEU A 86 2.81 -25.74 -13.95
CA LEU A 86 3.70 -25.73 -15.12
C LEU A 86 5.03 -26.45 -14.85
N LEU A 87 5.54 -26.35 -13.62
CA LEU A 87 6.78 -27.01 -13.22
C LEU A 87 6.58 -28.53 -13.17
N ASP A 88 5.48 -28.98 -12.58
CA ASP A 88 5.11 -30.40 -12.49
C ASP A 88 4.86 -31.01 -13.88
N GLU A 89 4.28 -30.24 -14.80
CA GLU A 89 4.07 -30.60 -16.21
C GLU A 89 5.37 -30.57 -17.05
N GLY A 90 6.48 -30.05 -16.51
CA GLY A 90 7.75 -29.89 -17.23
C GLY A 90 7.72 -28.81 -18.32
N ASN A 91 6.73 -27.91 -18.31
CA ASN A 91 6.51 -26.87 -19.32
C ASN A 91 6.99 -25.48 -18.86
N THR A 92 7.94 -25.42 -17.92
CA THR A 92 8.51 -24.15 -17.44
C THR A 92 9.74 -23.76 -18.26
N LYS A 93 9.90 -22.45 -18.48
CA LYS A 93 11.15 -21.92 -19.03
C LYS A 93 12.24 -21.99 -17.96
N VAL A 94 13.47 -22.23 -18.37
CA VAL A 94 14.64 -22.33 -17.47
C VAL A 94 14.74 -21.17 -16.47
N ILE A 95 14.45 -19.94 -16.91
CA ILE A 95 14.48 -18.74 -16.05
C ILE A 95 13.43 -18.81 -14.93
N GLU A 96 12.22 -19.26 -15.25
CA GLU A 96 11.12 -19.39 -14.29
C GLU A 96 11.43 -20.47 -13.26
N THR A 97 12.01 -21.59 -13.71
CA THR A 97 12.48 -22.68 -12.84
C THR A 97 13.55 -22.20 -11.87
N VAL A 98 14.57 -21.47 -12.35
CA VAL A 98 15.64 -20.91 -11.50
C VAL A 98 15.09 -19.92 -10.47
N ALA A 99 14.20 -19.02 -10.88
CA ALA A 99 13.56 -18.08 -9.97
C ALA A 99 12.73 -18.79 -8.88
N LEU A 100 12.05 -19.89 -9.23
CA LEU A 100 11.27 -20.69 -8.29
C LEU A 100 12.19 -21.44 -7.31
N MET A 101 13.31 -21.98 -7.79
CA MET A 101 14.33 -22.64 -6.95
C MET A 101 14.93 -21.66 -5.93
N ASP A 102 15.34 -20.47 -6.37
CA ASP A 102 15.92 -19.44 -5.48
C ASP A 102 14.90 -18.99 -4.41
N ARG A 103 13.65 -18.73 -4.82
CA ARG A 103 12.60 -18.33 -3.89
C ARG A 103 12.27 -19.43 -2.88
N SER A 104 12.18 -20.68 -3.33
CA SER A 104 11.96 -21.85 -2.46
C SER A 104 13.11 -22.02 -1.46
N PHE A 105 14.35 -21.81 -1.91
CA PHE A 105 15.53 -21.84 -1.04
C PHE A 105 15.49 -20.75 0.03
N GLN A 106 15.17 -19.51 -0.34
CA GLN A 106 15.02 -18.39 0.60
C GLN A 106 13.90 -18.65 1.62
N GLN A 107 12.74 -19.13 1.16
CA GLN A 107 11.62 -19.46 2.03
C GLN A 107 11.95 -20.59 3.01
N ARG A 108 12.63 -21.64 2.53
CA ARG A 108 13.10 -22.74 3.38
C ARG A 108 14.04 -22.23 4.46
N ARG A 109 15.03 -21.39 4.10
CA ARG A 109 15.95 -20.79 5.09
C ARG A 109 15.21 -19.93 6.11
N LEU A 110 14.19 -19.16 5.70
CA LEU A 110 13.37 -18.38 6.62
C LEU A 110 12.65 -19.28 7.64
N LEU A 111 12.06 -20.38 7.18
CA LEU A 111 11.35 -21.33 8.05
C LEU A 111 12.29 -22.13 8.96
N GLU A 112 13.49 -22.46 8.48
CA GLU A 112 14.53 -23.16 9.24
C GLU A 112 15.26 -22.22 10.22
N GLY A 113 14.93 -20.93 10.26
CA GLY A 113 15.61 -19.92 11.08
C GLY A 113 17.06 -19.64 10.64
N ALA A 114 17.51 -20.27 9.56
CA ALA A 114 18.84 -20.15 8.97
C ALA A 114 18.93 -19.06 7.88
N SER A 115 17.83 -18.34 7.64
CA SER A 115 17.88 -17.06 6.95
C SER A 115 18.68 -16.15 7.87
N THR A 116 19.84 -15.71 7.39
CA THR A 116 20.59 -14.59 7.98
C THR A 116 19.54 -13.59 8.43
N HIS A 117 19.36 -13.47 9.75
CA HIS A 117 18.40 -12.51 10.28
C HIS A 117 18.70 -11.22 9.55
N ASN A 118 17.67 -10.58 8.98
CA ASN A 118 17.89 -9.25 8.45
C ASN A 118 18.13 -8.37 9.68
N VAL A 119 19.38 -8.37 10.16
CA VAL A 119 19.80 -7.76 11.42
C VAL A 119 19.35 -6.31 11.39
N SER A 120 19.34 -5.67 10.21
CA SER A 120 18.80 -4.33 10.03
C SER A 120 17.33 -4.17 10.44
N ILE A 121 16.45 -5.12 10.12
CA ILE A 121 15.02 -5.05 10.47
C ILE A 121 14.82 -5.36 11.95
N PHE A 122 15.49 -6.40 12.46
CA PHE A 122 15.40 -6.75 13.88
C PHE A 122 15.96 -5.64 14.77
N SER A 123 17.15 -5.11 14.44
CA SER A 123 17.76 -3.97 15.12
C SER A 123 16.88 -2.73 15.05
N ARG A 124 16.21 -2.46 13.91
CA ARG A 124 15.28 -1.33 13.81
C ARG A 124 14.06 -1.50 14.70
N VAL A 125 13.44 -2.69 14.74
CA VAL A 125 12.30 -2.97 15.64
C VAL A 125 12.71 -2.87 17.11
N VAL A 126 13.89 -3.35 17.46
CA VAL A 126 14.45 -3.23 18.82
C VAL A 126 14.71 -1.75 19.16
N GLN A 127 15.32 -0.98 18.26
CA GLN A 127 15.55 0.45 18.46
C GLN A 127 14.25 1.25 18.61
N GLU A 128 13.25 0.98 17.76
CA GLU A 128 11.95 1.66 17.83
C GLU A 128 11.17 1.31 19.10
N SER A 129 11.25 0.06 19.57
CA SER A 129 10.62 -0.37 20.83
C SER A 129 11.34 0.19 22.05
N MET A 130 12.68 0.24 22.05
CA MET A 130 13.47 0.89 23.09
C MET A 130 13.20 2.40 23.16
N ALA A 131 13.14 3.10 22.02
CA ALA A 131 12.84 4.53 21.97
C ALA A 131 11.45 4.85 22.55
N LYS A 132 10.44 4.02 22.25
CA LYS A 132 9.08 4.16 22.80
C LYS A 132 9.03 3.88 24.31
N LEU A 133 9.86 2.97 24.82
CA LEU A 133 9.95 2.69 26.25
C LEU A 133 10.63 3.83 27.01
N VAL A 134 11.72 4.39 26.46
CA VAL A 134 12.41 5.55 27.05
C VAL A 134 11.47 6.76 27.14
N GLN A 135 10.74 7.09 26.07
CA GLN A 135 9.75 8.17 26.11
C GLN A 135 8.66 7.95 27.17
N LYS A 136 8.23 6.71 27.41
CA LYS A 136 7.23 6.41 28.46
C LYS A 136 7.79 6.51 29.88
N VAL A 137 9.10 6.29 30.06
CA VAL A 137 9.78 6.42 31.34
C VAL A 137 10.04 7.89 31.67
N ASP A 138 10.51 8.68 30.69
CA ASP A 138 10.77 10.12 30.88
C ASP A 138 9.50 10.91 31.26
N VAL A 139 8.34 10.55 30.71
CA VAL A 139 7.06 11.16 31.08
C VAL A 139 6.67 10.83 32.52
N LYS A 140 6.95 9.62 33.01
CA LYS A 140 6.61 9.23 34.40
C LYS A 140 7.52 9.85 35.46
N VAL A 141 8.77 10.15 35.13
CA VAL A 141 9.73 10.79 36.06
C VAL A 141 9.42 12.28 36.24
N CYS A 142 8.89 12.95 35.22
CA CYS A 142 8.48 14.36 35.34
C CYS A 142 7.24 14.55 36.21
N ASP A 143 6.29 13.61 36.21
CA ASP A 143 5.05 13.72 37.01
C ASP A 143 5.23 13.37 38.50
N THR A 144 6.41 12.90 38.93
CA THR A 144 6.66 12.44 40.31
C THR A 144 7.60 13.31 41.13
N THR A 145 8.08 14.43 40.58
CA THR A 145 8.99 15.36 41.27
C THR A 145 8.34 16.65 41.78
N GLU A 146 7.00 16.75 41.74
CA GLU A 146 6.24 17.79 42.43
C GLU A 146 5.41 17.19 43.58
N GLN A 147 6.08 16.83 44.69
CA GLN A 147 5.50 16.76 46.04
C GLN A 147 6.50 17.27 47.06
#